data_AF-A0A1M5BVQ3-F1
#
_entry.id   AF-A0A1M5BVQ3-F1
#
_cell.length_a   1.000
_cell.length_b   1.000
_cell.length_c   1.000
_cell.angle_alpha   90.00
_cell.angle_beta   90.00
_cell.angle_gamma   90.00
#
_symmetry.space_group_name_H-M   'P 1'
#
loop_
_entity.id
_entity.type
_entity.pdbx_description
1 polymer ?
#
loop_
_entity_poly.entity_id
_entity_poly.type
_entity_poly.pdbx_seq_one_letter_code
_entity_poly.pdbx_strand_id
1 'polypeptide(L)'
;MKPQTLVDASRCAVAIIQRNPELARVYKEAVQRYGEGELNLTVLELIAQAFQEGKLEEDVFKGPENLLSFCCGAWIQFLLVEFAGVKKTDLHAMARKLFRETHANRSIH
;
A
#
# COMPACT_ATOMS: atom_id res chain seq x y z
N MET A 1 -5.66 2.13 21.93
CA MET A 1 -5.32 2.82 20.66
C MET A 1 -6.52 3.66 20.24
N LYS A 2 -6.32 4.86 19.68
CA LYS A 2 -7.42 5.66 19.12
C LYS A 2 -8.00 4.92 17.90
N PRO A 3 -9.32 5.01 17.65
CA PRO A 3 -9.90 4.51 16.41
C PRO A 3 -9.19 5.17 15.23
N GLN A 4 -8.68 4.35 14.31
CA GLN A 4 -7.94 4.81 13.15
C GLN A 4 -8.89 4.78 11.96
N THR A 5 -9.19 5.95 11.39
CA THR A 5 -10.03 6.02 10.19
C THR A 5 -9.25 5.52 8.98
N LEU A 6 -9.94 5.15 7.90
CA LEU A 6 -9.29 4.79 6.63
C LEU A 6 -8.36 5.92 6.13
N VAL A 7 -8.80 7.17 6.27
CA VAL A 7 -8.02 8.35 5.90
C VAL A 7 -6.75 8.47 6.74
N ASP A 8 -6.85 8.28 8.06
CA ASP A 8 -5.69 8.33 8.94
C ASP A 8 -4.72 7.18 8.66
N ALA A 9 -5.24 5.97 8.44
CA ALA A 9 -4.42 4.82 8.07
C ALA A 9 -3.71 5.03 6.72
N SER A 10 -4.39 5.60 5.73
CA SER A 10 -3.81 5.95 4.42
C SER A 10 -2.70 7.00 4.57
N ARG A 11 -2.91 8.06 5.35
CA ARG A 11 -1.87 9.06 5.65
C ARG A 11 -0.67 8.46 6.37
N CYS A 12 -0.90 7.60 7.36
CA CYS A 12 0.16 6.87 8.03
C CYS A 12 0.94 5.97 7.06
N ALA A 13 0.26 5.31 6.12
CA ALA A 13 0.88 4.48 5.10
C ALA A 13 1.81 5.30 4.18
N VAL A 14 1.37 6.48 3.73
CA VAL A 14 2.24 7.40 2.96
C VAL A 14 3.49 7.76 3.75
N ALA A 15 3.34 8.14 5.03
CA ALA A 15 4.47 8.49 5.89
C ALA A 15 5.45 7.32 6.10
N ILE A 16 4.97 6.07 6.11
CA ILE A 16 5.82 4.87 6.18
C ILE A 16 6.55 4.67 4.85
N ILE A 17 5.83 4.75 3.73
CA ILE A 17 6.38 4.53 2.39
C ILE A 17 7.46 5.55 2.05
N GLN A 18 7.28 6.81 2.45
CA GLN A 18 8.26 7.87 2.26
C GLN A 18 9.57 7.67 3.04
N ARG A 19 9.64 6.71 3.97
CA ARG A 19 10.91 6.33 4.60
C ARG A 19 11.84 5.56 3.66
N ASN A 20 11.28 4.97 2.60
CA ASN A 20 12.07 4.37 1.52
C ASN A 20 12.39 5.46 0.47
N PRO A 21 13.67 5.77 0.20
CA PRO A 21 14.04 6.87 -0.71
C PRO A 21 13.52 6.70 -2.15
N GLU A 22 13.45 5.47 -2.65
CA GLU A 22 12.97 5.21 -4.00
C GLU A 22 11.47 5.45 -4.10
N LEU A 23 10.69 4.91 -3.16
CA LEU A 23 9.25 5.14 -3.11
C LEU A 23 8.92 6.59 -2.80
N ALA A 24 9.72 7.28 -1.99
CA ALA A 24 9.58 8.70 -1.73
C ALA A 24 9.76 9.54 -3.00
N ARG A 25 10.74 9.19 -3.85
CA ARG A 25 10.95 9.82 -5.15
C ARG A 25 9.75 9.62 -6.05
N VAL A 26 9.27 8.38 -6.18
CA VAL A 26 8.10 8.04 -7.00
C VAL A 26 6.84 8.75 -6.50
N TYR A 27 6.61 8.78 -5.18
CA TYR A 27 5.51 9.54 -4.58
C TYR A 27 5.60 11.03 -4.92
N LYS A 28 6.78 11.64 -4.84
CA LYS A 28 6.97 13.06 -5.17
C LYS A 28 6.66 13.34 -6.64
N GLU A 29 7.09 12.47 -7.54
CA GLU A 29 6.77 12.56 -8.98
C GLU A 29 5.26 12.41 -9.21
N ALA A 30 4.59 11.51 -8.49
CA ALA A 30 3.14 11.36 -8.54
C ALA A 30 2.43 12.64 -8.03
N VAL A 31 2.87 13.20 -6.91
CA VAL A 31 2.33 14.48 -6.39
C VAL A 31 2.51 15.61 -7.39
N GLN A 32 3.65 15.68 -8.09
CA GLN A 32 3.87 16.69 -9.13
C GLN A 32 2.93 16.55 -10.32
N ARG A 33 2.53 15.32 -10.66
CA ARG A 33 1.64 15.04 -11.79
C ARG A 33 0.16 15.23 -11.47
N TYR A 34 -0.29 14.75 -10.31
CA TYR A 34 -1.71 14.72 -9.93
C TYR A 34 -2.10 15.84 -8.97
N GLY A 35 -1.15 16.39 -8.21
CA GLY A 35 -1.46 17.13 -7.00
C GLY A 35 -1.75 16.20 -5.82
N GLU A 36 -1.38 16.61 -4.61
CA GLU A 36 -1.45 15.74 -3.42
C GLU A 36 -2.89 15.35 -3.05
N GLY A 37 -3.84 16.28 -3.18
CA GLY A 37 -5.25 16.01 -2.85
C GLY A 37 -5.86 14.97 -3.77
N GLU A 38 -5.68 15.14 -5.08
CA GLU A 38 -6.23 14.23 -6.10
C GLU A 38 -5.56 12.85 -6.02
N LEU A 39 -4.24 12.81 -5.84
CA LEU A 39 -3.50 11.56 -5.61
C LEU A 39 -4.05 10.77 -4.42
N ASN A 40 -4.27 11.44 -3.28
CA ASN A 40 -4.83 10.80 -2.09
C ASN A 40 -6.25 10.30 -2.36
N LEU A 41 -7.08 11.09 -3.05
CA LEU A 41 -8.45 10.71 -3.36
C LEU A 41 -8.49 9.47 -4.27
N THR A 42 -7.69 9.45 -5.34
CA THR A 42 -7.59 8.31 -6.26
C THR A 42 -7.22 7.03 -5.53
N VAL A 43 -6.24 7.07 -4.62
CA VAL A 43 -5.85 5.86 -3.86
C VAL A 43 -6.93 5.45 -2.87
N LEU A 44 -7.60 6.41 -2.22
CA LEU A 44 -8.73 6.11 -1.32
C LEU A 44 -9.92 5.50 -2.07
N GLU A 45 -10.21 5.95 -3.29
CA GLU A 45 -11.24 5.37 -4.16
C GLU A 45 -10.89 3.93 -4.55
N LEU A 46 -9.64 3.67 -4.94
CA LEU A 46 -9.16 2.31 -5.23
C LEU A 46 -9.28 1.39 -4.01
N ILE A 47 -8.94 1.90 -2.83
CA ILE A 47 -9.11 1.17 -1.58
C ILE A 47 -10.59 0.88 -1.32
N ALA A 48 -11.47 1.88 -1.46
CA ALA A 48 -12.91 1.71 -1.26
C ALA A 48 -13.51 0.70 -2.23
N GLN A 49 -13.10 0.73 -3.51
CA GLN A 49 -13.52 -0.24 -4.51
C GLN A 49 -13.03 -1.65 -4.16
N ALA A 50 -11.77 -1.81 -3.77
CA ALA A 50 -11.21 -3.10 -3.35
C ALA A 50 -11.94 -3.68 -2.13
N PHE A 51 -12.38 -2.84 -1.19
CA PHE A 51 -13.23 -3.25 -0.08
C PHE A 51 -14.57 -3.80 -0.56
N GLN A 52 -15.26 -3.07 -1.44
CA GLN A 52 -16.58 -3.45 -1.96
C GLN A 52 -16.53 -4.73 -2.79
N GLU A 53 -15.51 -4.89 -3.64
CA GLU A 53 -15.39 -6.03 -4.55
C GLU A 53 -14.84 -7.29 -3.85
N GLY A 54 -13.89 -7.11 -2.93
CA GLY A 54 -13.15 -8.22 -2.33
C GLY A 54 -13.79 -8.84 -1.09
N LYS A 55 -14.87 -8.27 -0.55
CA LYS A 55 -15.44 -8.63 0.77
C LYS A 55 -14.36 -8.66 1.87
N LEU A 56 -13.40 -7.75 1.77
CA LEU A 56 -12.21 -7.70 2.63
C LEU A 56 -12.49 -7.14 4.03
N GLU A 57 -13.75 -6.84 4.33
CA GLU A 57 -14.18 -6.23 5.58
C GLU A 57 -13.72 -7.05 6.80
N GLU A 58 -13.89 -8.37 6.76
CA GLU A 58 -13.48 -9.21 7.88
C GLU A 58 -11.96 -9.21 8.08
N ASP A 59 -11.15 -9.28 7.02
CA ASP A 59 -9.70 -9.42 7.17
C ASP A 59 -8.98 -8.10 7.46
N VAL A 60 -9.51 -6.98 6.94
CA VAL A 60 -8.89 -5.67 7.07
C VAL A 60 -9.36 -4.93 8.33
N PHE A 61 -10.60 -5.14 8.79
CA PHE A 61 -11.11 -4.50 10.02
C PHE A 61 -10.89 -5.34 11.29
N LYS A 62 -10.32 -6.54 11.20
CA LYS A 62 -9.91 -7.38 12.36
C LYS A 62 -8.94 -6.67 13.31
N GLY A 63 -8.20 -5.67 12.84
CA GLY A 63 -7.34 -4.85 13.68
C GLY A 63 -6.79 -3.60 12.99
N PRO A 64 -6.40 -2.56 13.75
CA PRO A 64 -5.86 -1.33 13.21
C PRO A 64 -4.56 -1.54 12.39
N GLU A 65 -3.75 -2.54 12.76
CA GLU A 65 -2.54 -2.91 12.03
C GLU A 65 -2.85 -3.51 10.65
N ASN A 66 -3.98 -4.21 10.51
CA ASN A 66 -4.42 -4.80 9.25
C ASN A 66 -4.85 -3.71 8.28
N LEU A 67 -5.60 -2.71 8.77
CA LEU A 67 -5.99 -1.54 7.97
C LEU A 67 -4.77 -0.74 7.49
N LEU A 68 -3.81 -0.49 8.39
CA LEU A 68 -2.58 0.21 8.02
C LEU A 68 -1.76 -0.58 6.98
N SER A 69 -1.59 -1.90 7.19
CA SER A 69 -0.86 -2.76 6.27
C SER A 69 -1.52 -2.84 4.90
N PHE A 70 -2.85 -2.89 4.88
CA PHE A 70 -3.64 -2.85 3.66
C PHE A 70 -3.42 -1.53 2.90
N CYS A 71 -3.51 -0.39 3.60
CA CYS A 71 -3.21 0.91 3.00
C CYS A 71 -1.78 0.98 2.45
N CYS A 72 -0.78 0.46 3.17
CA CYS A 72 0.59 0.36 2.66
C CYS A 72 0.67 -0.44 1.36
N GLY A 73 -0.01 -1.59 1.29
CA GLY A 73 -0.10 -2.42 0.09
C GLY A 73 -0.73 -1.68 -1.09
N ALA A 74 -1.86 -0.99 -0.85
CA ALA A 74 -2.56 -0.22 -1.88
C ALA A 74 -1.69 0.91 -2.45
N TRP A 75 -1.01 1.67 -1.59
CA TRP A 75 -0.10 2.73 -2.02
C TRP A 75 1.10 2.20 -2.81
N ILE A 76 1.75 1.12 -2.35
CA ILE A 76 2.86 0.51 -3.07
C ILE A 76 2.40 0.00 -4.44
N GLN A 77 1.25 -0.66 -4.49
CA GLN A 77 0.69 -1.13 -5.75
C GLN A 77 0.40 0.03 -6.70
N PHE A 78 -0.24 1.10 -6.23
CA PHE A 78 -0.53 2.26 -7.06
C PHE A 78 0.75 2.91 -7.60
N LEU A 79 1.71 3.22 -6.72
CA LEU A 79 2.95 3.91 -7.11
C LEU A 79 3.77 3.08 -8.10
N LEU A 80 3.85 1.77 -7.91
CA LEU A 80 4.66 0.92 -8.78
C LEU A 80 3.92 0.55 -10.07
N VAL A 81 2.65 0.13 -9.98
CA VAL A 81 1.92 -0.41 -11.12
C VAL A 81 1.28 0.69 -11.95
N GLU A 82 0.44 1.52 -11.31
CA GLU A 82 -0.37 2.51 -12.01
C GLU A 82 0.46 3.73 -12.40
N PHE A 83 1.39 4.16 -11.54
CA PHE A 83 2.21 5.33 -11.80
C PHE A 83 3.54 5.01 -12.49
N ALA A 84 4.38 4.13 -11.92
CA ALA A 84 5.70 3.83 -12.47
C ALA A 84 5.66 2.80 -13.63
N GLY A 85 4.49 2.23 -13.95
CA GLY A 85 4.31 1.31 -15.07
C GLY A 85 4.91 -0.08 -14.87
N VAL A 86 5.19 -0.49 -13.63
CA VAL A 86 5.61 -1.86 -13.31
C VAL A 86 4.46 -2.81 -13.62
N LYS A 87 4.72 -3.89 -14.37
CA LYS A 87 3.67 -4.87 -14.63
C LYS A 87 3.21 -5.49 -13.32
N LYS A 88 1.90 -5.55 -13.10
CA LYS A 88 1.29 -6.18 -11.92
C LYS A 88 1.82 -7.60 -11.66
N THR A 89 2.07 -8.36 -12.73
CA THR A 89 2.66 -9.71 -12.67
C THR A 89 4.05 -9.73 -12.02
N ASP A 90 4.85 -8.70 -12.30
CA ASP A 90 6.23 -8.59 -11.84
C ASP A 90 6.25 -8.16 -10.38
N LEU A 91 5.36 -7.24 -9.98
CA LEU A 91 5.16 -6.91 -8.57
C LEU A 91 4.77 -8.14 -7.75
N HIS A 92 3.81 -8.95 -8.24
CA HIS A 92 3.44 -10.20 -7.57
C HIS A 92 4.58 -11.22 -7.53
N ALA A 93 5.41 -11.30 -8.58
CA ALA A 93 6.58 -12.18 -8.60
C ALA A 93 7.63 -11.74 -7.56
N MET A 94 7.91 -10.43 -7.47
CA MET A 94 8.82 -9.86 -6.47
C MET A 94 8.32 -10.10 -5.05
N ALA A 95 7.03 -9.82 -4.78
CA ALA A 95 6.42 -10.06 -3.48
C ALA A 95 6.54 -11.55 -3.08
N ARG A 96 6.19 -12.48 -3.98
CA ARG A 96 6.33 -13.92 -3.73
C ARG A 96 7.77 -14.35 -3.49
N LYS A 97 8.75 -13.77 -4.17
CA LYS A 97 10.17 -14.05 -3.94
C LYS A 97 10.60 -13.59 -2.54
N LEU A 98 10.29 -12.34 -2.18
CA LEU A 98 10.58 -11.78 -0.84
C LEU A 98 9.93 -12.58 0.29
N PHE A 99 8.66 -12.97 0.14
CA PHE A 99 7.99 -13.79 1.15
C PHE A 99 8.65 -15.16 1.29
N ARG A 100 9.01 -15.82 0.19
CA ARG A 100 9.74 -17.10 0.24
C ARG A 100 11.10 -16.98 0.93
N GLU A 101 11.86 -15.93 0.63
CA GLU A 101 13.17 -15.69 1.25
C GLU A 101 13.04 -15.35 2.75
N THR A 102 12.04 -14.57 3.12
CA THR A 102 11.76 -14.23 4.54
C THR A 102 11.28 -15.46 5.32
N HIS A 103 10.47 -16.33 4.71
CA HIS A 103 10.04 -17.59 5.33
C HIS A 103 11.18 -18.61 5.41
N ALA A 104 12.04 -18.69 4.39
CA ALA A 104 13.22 -19.56 4.42
C ALA A 104 14.18 -19.16 5.57
N ASN A 105 14.36 -17.86 5.79
CA ASN A 105 15.21 -17.35 6.88
C ASN A 105 14.57 -17.44 8.28
N ARG A 106 13.26 -17.76 8.41
CA ARG A 106 12.60 -17.99 9.71
C ARG A 106 12.81 -19.40 10.27
N SER A 107 13.52 -20.27 9.58
CA SER A 107 13.80 -21.66 10.04
C SER A 107 15.05 -21.80 10.92
N ILE A 108 15.68 -20.69 11.31
CA ILE A 108 16.84 -20.67 12.21
C ILE A 108 16.59 -19.61 13.29
N HIS A 109 15.75 -19.90 14.28
CA HIS A 109 15.79 -19.33 15.63
C HIS A 109 14.88 -20.11 16.56
#